data_AF-A0A1Q8RK17-F1
#
_entry.id   AF-A0A1Q8RK17-F1
#
_cell.length_a   1.000
_cell.length_b   1.000
_cell.length_c   1.000
_cell.angle_alpha   90.00
_cell.angle_beta   90.00
_cell.angle_gamma   90.00
#
_symmetry.space_group_name_H-M   'P 1'
#
loop_
_entity.id
_entity.type
_entity.pdbx_description
1 polymer ?
#
loop_
_entity_poly.entity_id
_entity_poly.type
_entity_poly.pdbx_seq_one_letter_code
_entity_poly.pdbx_strand_id
1 'polypeptide(L)'
;MTKVHKVLTAVLSLFLLLSLAACSSSKKENEKSEKTEKTTQTTTEKKKKASVDDGNIEAEDGDSKASVQENGEIEAENGDSSAKVGEDGVEANNGDSSVKVNPDGSVQVNP
;
A
#
# COMPACT_ATOMS: atom_id res chain seq x y z
N MET A 1 25.95 12.51 6.59
CA MET A 1 25.00 11.56 7.23
C MET A 1 23.70 12.25 7.69
N THR A 2 23.08 13.12 6.88
CA THR A 2 21.89 13.90 7.30
C THR A 2 20.63 13.60 6.49
N LYS A 3 20.76 12.95 5.32
CA LYS A 3 19.63 12.62 4.45
C LYS A 3 18.77 11.49 5.02
N VAL A 4 19.41 10.46 5.57
CA VAL A 4 18.71 9.28 6.14
C VAL A 4 17.89 9.65 7.39
N HIS A 5 18.38 10.60 8.19
CA HIS A 5 17.65 11.11 9.36
C HIS A 5 16.37 11.85 8.95
N LYS A 6 16.43 12.69 7.90
CA LYS A 6 15.26 13.45 7.41
C LYS A 6 14.18 12.53 6.84
N VAL A 7 14.57 11.49 6.11
CA VAL A 7 13.65 10.50 5.55
C VAL A 7 13.02 9.66 6.67
N LEU A 8 13.82 9.20 7.65
CA LEU A 8 13.32 8.42 8.77
C LEU A 8 12.34 9.21 9.65
N THR A 9 12.61 10.48 9.91
CA THR A 9 11.68 11.35 10.66
C THR A 9 10.38 11.60 9.89
N ALA A 10 10.44 11.77 8.56
CA ALA A 10 9.25 11.94 7.74
C ALA A 10 8.36 10.68 7.74
N VAL A 11 8.96 9.50 7.55
CA VAL A 11 8.22 8.21 7.53
C VAL A 11 7.62 7.90 8.90
N LEU A 12 8.35 8.15 9.99
CA LEU A 12 7.85 7.93 11.35
C LEU A 12 6.68 8.88 11.69
N SER A 13 6.75 10.14 11.24
CA SER A 13 5.66 11.11 11.44
C SER A 13 4.38 10.76 10.67
N LEU A 14 4.53 10.20 9.46
CA LEU A 14 3.40 9.74 8.65
C LEU A 14 2.73 8.52 9.30
N PHE A 15 3.51 7.60 9.86
CA PHE A 15 2.99 6.44 10.60
C PHE A 15 2.20 6.83 11.85
N LEU A 16 2.66 7.84 12.60
CA LEU A 16 1.95 8.33 13.80
C LEU A 16 0.59 8.98 13.47
N LEU A 17 0.50 9.69 12.35
CA LEU A 17 -0.74 10.36 11.93
C LEU A 17 -1.79 9.35 11.44
N LEU A 18 -1.37 8.25 10.82
CA LEU A 18 -2.27 7.16 10.40
C LEU A 18 -2.92 6.44 11.60
N SER A 19 -2.22 6.34 12.74
CA SER A 19 -2.78 5.72 13.96
C SER A 19 -3.82 6.58 14.70
N LEU A 20 -3.93 7.88 14.40
CA LEU A 20 -4.85 8.78 15.12
C LEU A 20 -6.27 8.83 14.50
N ALA A 21 -6.43 8.35 13.26
CA ALA A 21 -7.73 8.35 12.57
C ALA A 21 -8.67 7.18 12.95
N ALA A 22 -8.23 6.24 13.80
CA ALA A 22 -9.02 5.07 14.20
C ALA A 22 -9.63 5.18 15.62
N CYS A 23 -9.82 6.39 16.16
CA CYS A 23 -10.47 6.58 17.45
C CYS A 23 -11.73 7.45 17.31
N SER A 24 -12.74 6.93 16.60
CA SER A 24 -14.11 7.42 16.73
C SER A 24 -15.09 6.25 16.85
N SER A 25 -15.70 6.19 18.03
CA SER A 25 -16.83 5.35 18.45
C SER A 25 -16.54 3.92 18.96
N SER A 26 -16.67 3.82 20.29
CA SER A 26 -17.32 2.73 21.04
C SER A 26 -16.51 1.47 21.42
N LYS A 27 -15.91 1.55 22.61
CA LYS A 27 -16.07 0.63 23.76
C LYS A 27 -16.23 -0.88 23.45
N LYS A 28 -15.14 -1.64 23.57
CA LYS A 28 -15.07 -2.89 24.36
C LYS A 28 -13.63 -3.31 24.63
N GLU A 29 -13.48 -3.94 25.79
CA GLU A 29 -12.26 -4.33 26.48
C GLU A 29 -11.48 -5.47 25.77
N ASN A 30 -10.19 -5.55 26.13
CA ASN A 30 -9.50 -6.75 26.60
C ASN A 30 -8.40 -7.41 25.73
N GLU A 31 -7.23 -7.53 26.38
CA GLU A 31 -6.09 -8.46 26.31
C GLU A 31 -5.47 -9.02 25.00
N LYS A 32 -4.14 -8.82 24.93
CA LYS A 32 -3.05 -9.83 24.82
C LYS A 32 -3.31 -11.13 24.04
N SER A 33 -2.45 -11.42 23.05
CA SER A 33 -1.74 -12.69 22.77
C SER A 33 -1.35 -12.72 21.28
N GLU A 34 -0.07 -12.63 20.92
CA GLU A 34 0.81 -13.78 20.57
C GLU A 34 0.24 -14.74 19.50
N LYS A 35 0.91 -14.70 18.33
CA LYS A 35 1.31 -15.81 17.43
C LYS A 35 0.24 -16.64 16.69
N THR A 36 0.38 -16.58 15.36
CA THR A 36 0.08 -17.61 14.34
C THR A 36 -1.35 -18.13 14.28
N GLU A 37 -2.06 -17.85 13.19
CA GLU A 37 -2.82 -18.89 12.47
C GLU A 37 -3.28 -18.41 11.09
N LYS A 38 -2.86 -19.16 10.08
CA LYS A 38 -3.35 -19.18 8.71
C LYS A 38 -4.87 -19.41 8.74
N THR A 39 -5.66 -18.39 8.43
CA THR A 39 -7.11 -18.54 8.27
C THR A 39 -7.51 -18.16 6.85
N THR A 40 -7.52 -19.17 5.99
CA THR A 40 -8.37 -19.22 4.81
C THR A 40 -9.83 -19.23 5.27
N GLN A 41 -10.60 -18.20 4.94
CA GLN A 41 -12.06 -18.23 5.07
C GLN A 41 -12.71 -17.66 3.82
N THR A 42 -13.08 -18.57 2.92
CA THR A 42 -14.00 -18.38 1.81
C THR A 42 -15.40 -18.08 2.37
N THR A 43 -15.90 -16.87 2.12
CA THR A 43 -17.34 -16.55 2.12
C THR A 43 -17.56 -15.34 1.20
N THR A 44 -18.56 -15.46 0.34
CA THR A 44 -18.89 -14.60 -0.81
C THR A 44 -19.36 -13.20 -0.41
N GLU A 45 -18.43 -12.35 -0.01
CA GLU A 45 -18.47 -10.88 -0.13
C GLU A 45 -17.06 -10.47 -0.57
N LYS A 46 -16.84 -9.34 -1.26
CA LYS A 46 -15.46 -8.91 -1.61
C LYS A 46 -14.67 -8.69 -0.33
N LYS A 47 -14.03 -9.75 0.14
CA LYS A 47 -13.56 -9.88 1.51
C LYS A 47 -12.20 -9.21 1.56
N LYS A 48 -12.03 -8.33 2.54
CA LYS A 48 -10.73 -7.75 2.84
C LYS A 48 -9.74 -8.88 3.04
N LYS A 49 -8.70 -8.92 2.20
CA LYS A 49 -7.65 -9.94 2.25
C LYS A 49 -6.33 -9.23 2.40
N ALA A 50 -5.50 -9.70 3.32
CA ALA A 50 -4.10 -9.31 3.38
C ALA A 50 -3.29 -10.60 3.50
N SER A 51 -2.23 -10.71 2.71
CA SER A 51 -1.32 -11.86 2.71
C SER A 51 0.12 -11.40 2.65
N VAL A 52 0.99 -12.17 3.27
CA VAL A 52 2.44 -12.06 3.14
C VAL A 52 2.96 -13.45 2.78
N ASP A 53 3.68 -13.56 1.68
CA ASP A 53 4.19 -14.82 1.14
C ASP A 53 5.54 -14.58 0.46
N ASP A 54 6.57 -15.30 0.87
CA ASP A 54 7.92 -15.28 0.26
C ASP A 54 8.43 -13.87 -0.15
N GLY A 55 8.34 -12.90 0.77
CA GLY A 55 8.83 -11.53 0.54
C GLY A 55 7.83 -10.61 -0.19
N ASN A 56 6.71 -11.14 -0.65
CA ASN A 56 5.61 -10.39 -1.23
C ASN A 56 4.56 -10.04 -0.17
N ILE A 57 3.98 -8.85 -0.29
CA ILE A 57 2.88 -8.36 0.53
C ILE A 57 1.74 -8.02 -0.41
N GLU A 58 0.53 -8.46 -0.10
CA GLU A 58 -0.69 -8.15 -0.85
C GLU A 58 -1.78 -7.71 0.11
N ALA A 59 -2.56 -6.71 -0.29
CA ALA A 59 -3.77 -6.29 0.38
C ALA A 59 -4.87 -6.00 -0.65
N GLU A 60 -6.08 -6.44 -0.37
CA GLU A 60 -7.27 -6.26 -1.21
C GLU A 60 -8.44 -5.83 -0.32
N ASP A 61 -9.21 -4.84 -0.79
CA ASP A 61 -10.45 -4.36 -0.17
C ASP A 61 -11.43 -3.93 -1.27
N GLY A 62 -12.43 -4.76 -1.56
CA GLY A 62 -13.37 -4.46 -2.64
C GLY A 62 -12.71 -4.48 -4.02
N ASP A 63 -12.76 -3.34 -4.72
CA ASP A 63 -12.11 -3.10 -6.01
C ASP A 63 -10.71 -2.50 -5.89
N SER A 64 -10.24 -2.31 -4.66
CA SER A 64 -8.91 -1.80 -4.38
C SER A 64 -7.95 -2.95 -4.08
N LYS A 65 -6.74 -2.87 -4.62
CA LYS A 65 -5.64 -3.77 -4.27
C LYS A 65 -4.32 -3.01 -4.18
N ALA A 66 -3.41 -3.50 -3.36
CA ALA A 66 -2.05 -3.01 -3.28
C ALA A 66 -1.11 -4.19 -3.06
N SER A 67 0.08 -4.12 -3.67
CA SER A 67 1.11 -5.12 -3.50
C SER A 67 2.48 -4.50 -3.39
N VAL A 68 3.36 -5.20 -2.68
CA VAL A 68 4.80 -4.98 -2.67
C VAL A 68 5.43 -6.31 -3.01
N GLN A 69 6.19 -6.35 -4.10
CA GLN A 69 6.89 -7.55 -4.54
C GLN A 69 8.29 -7.61 -3.89
N GLU A 70 8.88 -8.81 -3.84
CA GLU A 70 10.22 -9.04 -3.30
C GLU A 70 11.30 -8.16 -3.96
N ASN A 71 11.14 -7.87 -5.26
CA ASN A 71 12.04 -6.98 -6.03
C ASN A 71 11.87 -5.48 -5.65
N GLY A 72 10.98 -5.15 -4.72
CA GLY A 72 10.69 -3.78 -4.29
C GLY A 72 9.73 -3.03 -5.21
N GLU A 73 9.16 -3.67 -6.22
CA GLU A 73 8.09 -3.11 -7.04
C GLU A 73 6.81 -2.96 -6.20
N ILE A 74 6.18 -1.79 -6.30
CA ILE A 74 4.96 -1.45 -5.57
C ILE A 74 3.89 -1.15 -6.59
N GLU A 75 2.72 -1.75 -6.42
CA GLU A 75 1.55 -1.49 -7.25
C GLU A 75 0.35 -1.22 -6.35
N ALA A 76 -0.50 -0.28 -6.77
CA ALA A 76 -1.78 -0.01 -6.15
C ALA A 76 -2.80 0.26 -7.25
N GLU A 77 -3.98 -0.35 -7.13
CA GLU A 77 -5.09 -0.16 -8.05
C GLU A 77 -6.37 0.12 -7.26
N ASN A 78 -7.20 1.00 -7.80
CA ASN A 78 -8.53 1.27 -7.28
C ASN A 78 -9.45 1.68 -8.43
N GLY A 79 -10.29 0.74 -8.88
CA GLY A 79 -11.16 0.97 -10.03
C GLY A 79 -10.36 1.21 -11.32
N ASP A 80 -10.53 2.38 -11.93
CA ASP A 80 -9.83 2.81 -13.16
C ASP A 80 -8.50 3.55 -12.90
N SER A 81 -8.12 3.67 -11.63
CA SER A 81 -6.92 4.36 -11.20
C SER A 81 -5.86 3.36 -10.76
N SER A 82 -4.61 3.62 -11.09
CA SER A 82 -3.47 2.82 -10.62
C SER A 82 -2.22 3.65 -10.38
N ALA A 83 -1.33 3.13 -9.55
CA ALA A 83 0.00 3.67 -9.36
C ALA A 83 1.00 2.52 -9.26
N LYS A 84 2.13 2.66 -9.95
CA LYS A 84 3.22 1.69 -9.96
C LYS A 84 4.55 2.39 -9.70
N VAL A 85 5.37 1.79 -8.87
CA VAL A 85 6.74 2.21 -8.59
C VAL A 85 7.65 1.02 -8.79
N GLY A 86 8.68 1.17 -9.61
CA GLY A 86 9.66 0.10 -9.85
C GLY A 86 10.90 0.61 -10.56
N GLU A 87 11.68 -0.32 -11.12
CA GLU A 87 12.91 0.00 -11.86
C GLU A 87 12.64 0.84 -13.11
N ASP A 88 11.44 0.73 -13.70
CA ASP A 88 10.98 1.52 -14.84
C ASP A 88 10.50 2.93 -14.46
N GLY A 89 10.64 3.32 -13.20
CA GLY A 89 10.26 4.62 -12.67
C GLY A 89 8.92 4.60 -11.93
N VAL A 90 8.20 5.73 -12.00
CA VAL A 90 6.91 5.91 -11.33
C VAL A 90 5.85 6.18 -12.38
N GLU A 91 4.77 5.42 -12.34
CA GLU A 91 3.65 5.55 -13.26
C GLU A 91 2.35 5.70 -12.47
N ALA A 92 1.48 6.60 -12.91
CA ALA A 92 0.15 6.78 -12.35
C ALA A 92 -0.87 6.90 -13.48
N ASN A 93 -1.96 6.17 -13.36
CA ASN A 93 -3.08 6.15 -14.30
C ASN A 93 -4.37 6.59 -13.57
N ASN A 94 -5.24 7.28 -14.29
CA ASN A 94 -6.56 7.68 -13.83
C ASN A 94 -7.52 7.71 -15.03
N GLY A 95 -8.22 6.60 -15.26
CA GLY A 95 -9.05 6.43 -16.45
C GLY A 95 -8.18 6.39 -17.72
N ASP A 96 -8.47 7.29 -18.66
CA ASP A 96 -7.75 7.38 -19.93
C ASP A 96 -6.43 8.19 -19.84
N SER A 97 -6.22 8.90 -18.73
CA SER A 97 -5.04 9.73 -18.52
C SER A 97 -3.94 9.00 -17.74
N SER A 98 -2.68 9.28 -18.06
CA SER A 98 -1.52 8.75 -17.35
C SER A 98 -0.32 9.70 -17.31
N VAL A 99 0.50 9.53 -16.27
CA VAL A 99 1.80 10.19 -16.13
C VAL A 99 2.85 9.15 -15.77
N LYS A 100 3.99 9.19 -16.46
CA LYS A 100 5.16 8.37 -16.16
C LYS A 100 6.38 9.24 -15.98
N VAL A 101 7.07 9.06 -14.85
CA VAL A 101 8.40 9.61 -14.59
C VAL A 101 9.40 8.47 -14.78
N ASN A 102 10.22 8.55 -15.81
CA ASN A 102 11.23 7.53 -16.09
C ASN A 102 12.44 7.68 -15.15
N PRO A 103 13.31 6.66 -15.03
CA PRO A 103 14.47 6.70 -14.15
C PRO A 103 15.48 7.81 -14.49
N ASP A 104 15.50 8.27 -15.73
CA ASP A 104 16.33 9.39 -16.20
C ASP A 104 15.74 10.78 -15.85
N GLY A 105 14.58 10.82 -15.20
CA GLY A 105 13.86 12.03 -14.81
C GLY A 105 12.98 12.62 -15.92
N SER A 106 12.94 12.02 -17.11
CA SER A 106 12.00 12.44 -18.16
C SER A 106 10.56 12.13 -17.75
N VAL A 107 9.64 13.01 -18.16
CA VAL A 107 8.21 12.88 -17.83
C VAL A 107 7.42 12.69 -19.12
N GLN A 108 6.64 11.62 -19.18
CA GLN A 108 5.67 11.34 -20.23
C GLN A 108 4.26 11.56 -19.67
N VAL A 109 3.42 12.27 -20.41
CA VAL A 109 2.04 12.55 -20.02
C VAL A 109 1.14 12.14 -21.18
N ASN A 110 0.17 11.27 -20.91
CA ASN A 110 -0.92 10.96 -21.81
C ASN A 110 -2.21 11.53 -21.22
N PRO A 111 -2.83 12.55 -21.84
CA PRO A 111 -4.06 13.14 -21.35
C PRO A 111 -5.29 12.24 -21.59
#